data_AF-A0A2W6E216-F1
#
_entry.id   AF-A0A2W6E216-F1
#
_cell.length_a   1.000
_cell.length_b   1.000
_cell.length_c   1.000
_cell.angle_alpha   90.00
_cell.angle_beta   90.00
_cell.angle_gamma   90.00
#
_symmetry.space_group_name_H-M   'P 1'
#
loop_
_entity.id
_entity.type
_entity.pdbx_description
1 polymer ?
#
loop_
_entity_poly.entity_id
_entity_poly.type
_entity_poly.pdbx_seq_one_letter_code
_entity_poly.pdbx_strand_id
1 'polypeptide(L)'
;MAESARDGAQVYPSGERQLRRDGKTDQAKALKGSRWALLKNPPDLTGDQRGTVAAIAKTNHPLYRAYLLKEQLREVFALKGAKGKQLLAGWLSWATRSRLPEFVALAKTIKRFLPLIHNTLEHRVSNALSEATNTHLRLLTRRAYGYHSAEALIAMATLTRGGLCPPLPGRS
;
A
#
# COMPACT_ATOMS: atom_id res chain seq x y z
N MET A 1 5.33 30.34 6.64
CA MET A 1 4.38 29.78 7.62
C MET A 1 3.73 28.56 6.98
N ALA A 2 4.41 27.40 7.04
CA ALA A 2 3.94 26.14 6.49
C ALA A 2 4.47 25.03 7.39
N GLU A 3 3.87 24.95 8.56
CA GLU A 3 4.07 23.88 9.53
C GLU A 3 2.78 23.09 9.60
N SER A 4 2.90 21.79 9.84
CA SER A 4 1.82 20.83 10.06
C SER A 4 1.22 20.14 8.81
N ALA A 5 1.91 19.09 8.38
CA ALA A 5 1.29 17.84 7.92
C ALA A 5 2.22 16.65 8.17
N ARG A 6 2.80 16.59 9.38
CA ARG A 6 3.37 15.36 9.94
C ARG A 6 2.48 14.96 11.10
N ASP A 7 1.32 14.41 10.78
CA ASP A 7 0.41 13.90 11.81
C ASP A 7 0.11 12.42 11.55
N GLY A 8 0.52 11.60 12.51
CA GLY A 8 -0.14 10.35 12.84
C GLY A 8 -0.12 9.23 11.82
N ALA A 9 1.05 8.71 11.44
CA ALA A 9 1.16 7.26 11.24
C ALA A 9 1.10 6.60 12.64
N GLN A 10 -0.10 6.62 13.25
CA GLN A 10 -0.38 5.88 14.47
C GLN A 10 -0.10 4.43 14.14
N VAL A 11 1.00 3.89 14.67
CA VAL A 11 1.36 2.48 14.53
C VAL A 11 0.30 1.71 15.31
N TYR A 12 -0.80 1.37 14.63
CA TYR A 12 -1.83 0.53 15.20
C TYR A 12 -1.18 -0.80 15.58
N PRO A 13 -1.32 -1.24 16.84
CA PRO A 13 -0.77 -2.52 17.24
C PRO A 13 -1.36 -3.59 16.33
N SER A 14 -0.50 -4.35 15.64
CA SER A 14 -0.91 -5.56 14.95
C SER A 14 -1.81 -6.38 15.88
N GLY A 15 -2.90 -6.97 15.39
CA GLY A 15 -3.87 -7.69 16.24
C GLY A 15 -3.24 -8.73 17.18
N GLU A 16 -2.07 -9.28 16.81
CA GLU A 16 -1.21 -10.11 17.66
C GLU A 16 -0.79 -9.42 18.98
N ARG A 17 -0.38 -8.14 18.91
CA ARG A 17 0.04 -7.33 20.08
C ARG A 17 -1.14 -7.00 20.99
N GLN A 18 -2.32 -6.79 20.43
CA GLN A 18 -3.55 -6.61 21.21
C GLN A 18 -3.91 -7.90 21.95
N LEU A 19 -3.94 -9.04 21.26
CA LEU A 19 -4.24 -10.35 21.86
C LEU A 19 -3.23 -10.76 22.94
N ARG A 20 -1.95 -10.41 22.77
CA ARG A 20 -0.93 -10.59 23.80
C ARG A 20 -1.16 -9.70 25.03
N ARG A 21 -1.57 -8.46 24.81
CA ARG A 21 -1.91 -7.53 25.90
C ARG A 21 -3.15 -7.99 26.67
N ASP A 22 -4.10 -8.63 25.99
CA ASP A 22 -5.31 -9.20 26.57
C ASP A 22 -5.10 -10.61 27.20
N GLY A 23 -3.85 -11.07 27.32
CA GLY A 23 -3.51 -12.37 27.93
C GLY A 23 -3.83 -13.60 27.07
N LYS A 24 -4.27 -13.42 25.81
CA LYS A 24 -4.69 -14.51 24.91
C LYS A 24 -3.52 -15.03 24.07
N THR A 25 -2.49 -15.53 24.74
CA THR A 25 -1.20 -15.91 24.15
C THR A 25 -1.32 -16.98 23.06
N ASP A 26 -2.22 -17.95 23.22
CA ASP A 26 -2.43 -19.02 22.24
C ASP A 26 -3.14 -18.53 20.97
N GLN A 27 -4.09 -17.61 21.12
CA GLN A 27 -4.74 -16.94 19.98
C GLN A 27 -3.74 -16.07 19.22
N ALA A 28 -2.82 -15.41 19.93
CA ALA A 28 -1.74 -14.65 19.30
C ALA A 28 -0.75 -15.54 18.52
N LYS A 29 -0.39 -16.71 19.07
CA LYS A 29 0.46 -17.71 18.37
C LYS A 29 -0.24 -18.28 17.14
N ALA A 30 -1.52 -18.62 17.23
CA ALA A 30 -2.32 -19.10 16.10
C ALA A 30 -2.47 -18.02 15.01
N LEU A 31 -2.64 -16.75 15.40
CA LEU A 31 -2.65 -15.62 14.47
C LEU A 31 -1.30 -15.45 13.74
N LYS A 32 -0.19 -15.64 14.45
CA LYS A 32 1.16 -15.59 13.86
C LYS A 32 1.38 -16.72 12.84
N GLY A 33 0.93 -17.94 13.15
CA GLY A 33 1.01 -19.09 12.25
C GLY A 33 0.14 -18.95 11.00
N SER A 34 -0.99 -18.25 11.10
CA SER A 34 -1.93 -18.05 9.98
C SER A 34 -1.63 -16.83 9.10
N ARG A 35 -0.70 -15.95 9.51
CA ARG A 35 -0.33 -14.73 8.77
C ARG A 35 -0.02 -15.00 7.30
N TRP A 36 0.77 -16.03 7.00
CA TRP A 36 1.16 -16.34 5.61
C TRP A 36 -0.01 -16.80 4.75
N ALA A 37 -0.96 -17.53 5.32
CA ALA A 37 -2.18 -17.95 4.63
C ALA A 37 -3.07 -16.76 4.27
N LEU A 38 -3.09 -15.71 5.11
CA LEU A 38 -3.85 -14.48 4.84
C LEU A 38 -3.16 -13.52 3.89
N LEU A 39 -1.83 -13.55 3.78
CA LEU A 39 -1.05 -12.61 2.96
C LEU A 39 -0.95 -13.04 1.49
N LYS A 40 -0.77 -14.33 1.22
CA LYS A 40 -0.65 -14.86 -0.15
C LYS A 40 -1.92 -14.65 -0.97
N ASN A 41 -1.79 -14.69 -2.29
CA ASN A 41 -2.96 -14.69 -3.17
C ASN A 41 -3.64 -16.08 -3.11
N PRO A 42 -4.97 -16.17 -3.26
CA PRO A 42 -5.71 -17.42 -3.24
C PRO A 42 -5.19 -18.49 -4.20
N PRO A 43 -4.78 -18.16 -5.45
CA PRO A 43 -4.20 -19.15 -6.35
C PRO A 43 -2.88 -19.74 -5.84
N ASP A 44 -2.14 -19.00 -5.01
CA ASP A 44 -0.80 -19.37 -4.52
C ASP A 44 -0.83 -20.08 -3.15
N LEU A 45 -2.03 -20.34 -2.61
CA LEU A 45 -2.19 -21.00 -1.32
C LEU A 45 -1.92 -22.51 -1.45
N THR A 46 -1.21 -23.07 -0.48
CA THR A 46 -1.13 -24.53 -0.32
C THR A 46 -2.44 -25.09 0.26
N GLY A 47 -2.63 -26.41 0.23
CA GLY A 47 -3.78 -27.08 0.84
C GLY A 47 -3.98 -26.69 2.31
N ASP A 48 -2.92 -26.78 3.11
CA ASP A 48 -2.94 -26.43 4.53
C ASP A 48 -3.27 -24.93 4.76
N GLN A 49 -2.76 -24.06 3.88
CA GLN A 49 -3.04 -22.63 3.96
C GLN A 49 -4.51 -22.33 3.64
N ARG A 50 -5.11 -23.02 2.65
CA ARG A 50 -6.56 -22.94 2.40
C ARG A 50 -7.35 -23.44 3.61
N GLY A 51 -6.94 -24.55 4.21
CA GLY A 51 -7.53 -25.08 5.45
C GLY A 51 -7.48 -24.07 6.60
N THR A 52 -6.35 -23.36 6.73
CA THR A 52 -6.17 -22.28 7.71
C THR A 52 -7.14 -21.12 7.47
N VAL A 53 -7.30 -20.66 6.22
CA VAL A 53 -8.27 -19.60 5.88
C VAL A 53 -9.70 -20.07 6.16
N ALA A 54 -10.03 -21.33 5.85
CA ALA A 54 -11.34 -21.90 6.15
C ALA A 54 -11.62 -22.00 7.65
N ALA A 55 -10.60 -22.35 8.46
CA ALA A 55 -10.71 -22.34 9.91
C ALA A 55 -10.95 -20.92 10.44
N ILE A 56 -10.25 -19.91 9.91
CA ILE A 56 -10.46 -18.50 10.25
C ILE A 56 -11.87 -18.04 9.90
N ALA A 57 -12.42 -18.47 8.76
CA ALA A 57 -13.80 -18.16 8.37
C ALA A 57 -14.83 -18.63 9.42
N LYS A 58 -14.55 -19.76 10.09
CA LYS A 58 -15.40 -20.34 11.14
C LYS A 58 -15.16 -19.74 12.53
N THR A 59 -13.94 -19.28 12.82
CA THR A 59 -13.51 -18.95 14.19
C THR A 59 -13.33 -17.45 14.44
N ASN A 60 -13.06 -16.66 13.40
CA ASN A 60 -12.79 -15.24 13.53
C ASN A 60 -13.37 -14.46 12.34
N HIS A 61 -14.67 -14.19 12.41
CA HIS A 61 -15.40 -13.46 11.36
C HIS A 61 -14.84 -12.07 11.05
N PRO A 62 -14.42 -11.24 12.03
CA PRO A 62 -13.77 -9.95 11.73
C PRO A 62 -12.50 -10.11 10.89
N LEU A 63 -11.62 -11.06 11.23
CA LEU A 63 -10.39 -11.32 10.48
C LEU A 63 -10.68 -11.87 9.09
N TYR A 64 -11.66 -12.76 8.97
CA TYR A 64 -12.08 -13.28 7.67
C TYR A 64 -12.68 -12.17 6.78
N ARG A 65 -13.49 -11.26 7.34
CA ARG A 65 -14.01 -10.09 6.62
C ARG A 65 -12.90 -9.18 6.13
N ALA A 66 -11.89 -8.92 6.97
CA ALA A 66 -10.70 -8.16 6.59
C ALA A 66 -9.96 -8.83 5.43
N TYR A 67 -9.80 -10.16 5.48
CA TYR A 67 -9.21 -10.93 4.39
C TYR A 67 -10.01 -10.77 3.09
N LEU A 68 -11.33 -10.94 3.11
CA LEU A 68 -12.15 -10.80 1.91
C LEU A 68 -12.10 -9.38 1.32
N LEU A 69 -12.12 -8.34 2.16
CA LEU A 69 -11.95 -6.96 1.70
C LEU A 69 -10.58 -6.75 1.04
N LYS A 70 -9.51 -7.30 1.60
CA LYS A 70 -8.17 -7.26 0.97
C LYS A 70 -8.19 -7.95 -0.39
N GLU A 71 -8.78 -9.13 -0.47
CA GLU A 71 -8.86 -9.95 -1.67
C GLU A 71 -9.65 -9.28 -2.80
N GLN A 72 -10.84 -8.75 -2.48
CA GLN A 72 -11.66 -8.04 -3.45
C GLN A 72 -10.99 -6.75 -3.94
N LEU A 73 -10.24 -6.05 -3.07
CA LEU A 73 -9.47 -4.88 -3.50
C LEU A 73 -8.35 -5.26 -4.48
N ARG A 74 -7.69 -6.42 -4.31
CA ARG A 74 -6.74 -6.91 -5.32
C ARG A 74 -7.45 -7.13 -6.67
N GLU A 75 -8.60 -7.76 -6.64
CA GLU A 75 -9.37 -8.08 -7.85
C GLU A 75 -9.81 -6.83 -8.62
N VAL A 76 -10.16 -5.73 -7.92
CA VAL A 76 -10.41 -4.41 -8.54
C VAL A 76 -9.26 -4.02 -9.47
N PHE A 77 -8.02 -4.14 -9.00
CA PHE A 77 -6.85 -3.76 -9.78
C PHE A 77 -6.44 -4.81 -10.81
N ALA A 78 -6.93 -6.05 -10.71
CA ALA A 78 -6.71 -7.09 -11.72
C ALA A 78 -7.66 -6.96 -12.92
N LEU A 79 -8.95 -6.65 -12.69
CA LEU A 79 -9.97 -6.58 -13.76
C LEU A 79 -9.83 -5.34 -14.66
N LYS A 80 -9.35 -4.20 -14.12
CA LYS A 80 -9.17 -2.91 -14.82
C LYS A 80 -10.44 -2.38 -15.51
N GLY A 81 -10.35 -1.20 -16.12
CA GLY A 81 -11.40 -0.56 -16.91
C GLY A 81 -12.73 -0.41 -16.17
N ALA A 82 -13.84 -0.46 -16.92
CA ALA A 82 -15.19 -0.31 -16.38
C ALA A 82 -15.53 -1.38 -15.31
N LYS A 83 -15.10 -2.63 -15.51
CA LYS A 83 -15.34 -3.73 -14.55
C LYS A 83 -14.62 -3.47 -13.22
N GLY A 84 -13.37 -3.02 -13.27
CA GLY A 84 -12.60 -2.63 -12.07
C GLY A 84 -13.25 -1.46 -11.35
N LYS A 85 -13.72 -0.43 -12.08
CA LYS A 85 -14.45 0.71 -11.48
C LYS A 85 -15.74 0.28 -10.80
N GLN A 86 -16.53 -0.58 -11.44
CA GLN A 86 -17.77 -1.10 -10.87
C GLN A 86 -17.49 -1.93 -9.60
N LEU A 87 -16.48 -2.80 -9.64
CA LEU A 87 -16.07 -3.58 -8.48
C LEU A 87 -15.56 -2.68 -7.34
N LEU A 88 -14.82 -1.61 -7.67
CA LEU A 88 -14.34 -0.63 -6.69
C LEU A 88 -15.51 0.11 -6.00
N ALA A 89 -16.55 0.47 -6.75
CA ALA A 89 -17.74 1.08 -6.19
C ALA A 89 -18.43 0.15 -5.17
N GLY A 90 -18.58 -1.14 -5.52
CA GLY A 90 -19.09 -2.17 -4.61
C GLY A 90 -18.20 -2.35 -3.38
N TRP A 91 -16.89 -2.41 -3.58
CA TRP A 91 -15.90 -2.52 -2.52
C TRP A 91 -15.96 -1.35 -1.55
N LEU A 92 -16.03 -0.11 -2.05
CA LEU A 92 -16.14 1.10 -1.22
C LEU A 92 -17.39 1.07 -0.35
N SER A 93 -18.51 0.63 -0.92
CA SER A 93 -19.78 0.48 -0.21
C SER A 93 -19.67 -0.57 0.92
N TRP A 94 -19.00 -1.69 0.67
CA TRP A 94 -18.79 -2.73 1.67
C TRP A 94 -17.80 -2.29 2.77
N ALA A 95 -16.66 -1.74 2.38
CA ALA A 95 -15.60 -1.30 3.29
C ALA A 95 -16.11 -0.26 4.31
N THR A 96 -16.93 0.70 3.87
CA THR A 96 -17.52 1.71 4.78
C THR A 96 -18.49 1.13 5.81
N ARG A 97 -19.08 -0.03 5.54
CA ARG A 97 -20.06 -0.70 6.42
C ARG A 97 -19.47 -1.92 7.14
N SER A 98 -18.19 -2.19 6.94
CA SER A 98 -17.51 -3.40 7.42
C SER A 98 -17.37 -3.49 8.94
N ARG A 99 -17.54 -2.37 9.67
CA ARG A 99 -17.23 -2.20 11.10
C ARG A 99 -15.76 -2.51 11.44
N LEU A 100 -14.87 -2.39 10.45
CA LEU A 100 -13.43 -2.49 10.62
C LEU A 100 -12.83 -1.08 10.44
N PRO A 101 -12.44 -0.38 11.53
CA PRO A 101 -12.01 1.02 11.47
C PRO A 101 -10.94 1.29 10.43
N GLU A 102 -10.01 0.35 10.24
CA GLU A 102 -8.89 0.42 9.29
C GLU A 102 -9.39 0.43 7.84
N PHE A 103 -10.37 -0.42 7.52
CA PHE A 103 -10.97 -0.45 6.18
C PHE A 103 -11.91 0.74 5.94
N VAL A 104 -12.57 1.24 6.97
CA VAL A 104 -13.36 2.47 6.87
C VAL A 104 -12.44 3.67 6.58
N ALA A 105 -11.30 3.77 7.27
CA ALA A 105 -10.30 4.79 7.00
C ALA A 105 -9.72 4.65 5.59
N LEU A 106 -9.35 3.43 5.18
CA LEU A 106 -8.87 3.16 3.82
C LEU A 106 -9.90 3.55 2.75
N ALA A 107 -11.18 3.24 2.97
CA ALA A 107 -12.24 3.62 2.04
C ALA A 107 -12.38 5.15 1.92
N LYS A 108 -12.22 5.91 3.02
CA LYS A 108 -12.20 7.37 2.96
C LYS A 108 -11.01 7.88 2.14
N THR A 109 -9.82 7.32 2.33
CA THR A 109 -8.63 7.67 1.56
C THR A 109 -8.80 7.36 0.07
N ILE A 110 -9.30 6.17 -0.27
CA ILE A 110 -9.58 5.77 -1.65
C ILE A 110 -10.62 6.70 -2.28
N LYS A 111 -11.69 7.06 -1.56
CA LYS A 111 -12.68 8.03 -2.04
C LYS A 111 -12.07 9.41 -2.33
N ARG A 112 -11.18 9.90 -1.46
CA ARG A 112 -10.47 11.17 -1.66
C ARG A 112 -9.64 11.18 -2.95
N PHE A 113 -9.02 10.05 -3.30
CA PHE A 113 -8.19 9.90 -4.50
C PHE A 113 -8.89 9.16 -5.65
N LEU A 114 -10.23 9.05 -5.60
CA LEU A 114 -10.99 8.23 -6.54
C LEU A 114 -10.78 8.62 -8.01
N PRO A 115 -10.69 9.92 -8.39
CA PRO A 115 -10.38 10.29 -9.77
C PRO A 115 -9.04 9.73 -10.26
N LEU A 116 -7.99 9.81 -9.43
CA LEU A 116 -6.67 9.27 -9.78
C LEU A 116 -6.71 7.74 -9.89
N ILE A 117 -7.41 7.08 -8.97
CA ILE A 117 -7.56 5.63 -8.99
C ILE A 117 -8.33 5.18 -10.25
N HIS A 118 -9.40 5.89 -10.62
CA HIS A 118 -10.10 5.65 -11.88
C HIS A 118 -9.19 5.78 -13.09
N ASN A 119 -8.33 6.79 -13.14
CA ASN A 119 -7.34 6.95 -14.21
C ASN A 119 -6.38 5.75 -14.25
N THR A 120 -5.93 5.21 -13.12
CA THR A 120 -5.08 3.99 -13.08
C THR A 120 -5.80 2.69 -13.45
N LEU A 121 -7.14 2.68 -13.38
CA LEU A 121 -7.95 1.57 -13.85
C LEU A 121 -8.21 1.67 -15.36
N GLU A 122 -8.37 2.89 -15.90
CA GLU A 122 -8.52 3.14 -17.34
C GLU A 122 -7.21 2.98 -18.10
N HIS A 123 -6.15 3.57 -17.57
CA HIS A 123 -4.86 3.62 -18.20
C HIS A 123 -3.92 2.63 -17.52
N ARG A 124 -3.17 1.86 -18.31
CA ARG A 124 -2.12 0.96 -17.80
C ARG A 124 -0.86 1.73 -17.36
N VAL A 125 -1.03 2.83 -16.63
CA VAL A 125 0.09 3.59 -16.09
C VAL A 125 0.71 2.75 -14.99
N SER A 126 1.92 2.26 -15.23
CA SER A 126 2.71 1.61 -14.19
C SER A 126 3.41 2.67 -13.36
N ASN A 127 3.59 2.41 -12.07
CA ASN A 127 4.40 3.26 -11.21
C ASN A 127 5.91 3.08 -11.48
N ALA A 128 6.30 2.21 -12.42
CA ALA A 128 7.70 1.83 -12.63
C ALA A 128 8.59 3.05 -12.93
N LEU A 129 8.11 4.00 -13.73
CA LEU A 129 8.88 5.21 -14.05
C LEU A 129 9.08 6.10 -12.81
N SER A 130 8.02 6.29 -12.02
CA SER A 130 8.08 7.05 -10.77
C SER A 130 8.95 6.35 -9.72
N GLU A 131 8.90 5.02 -9.63
CA GLU A 131 9.73 4.22 -8.73
C GLU A 131 11.21 4.22 -9.15
N ALA A 132 11.50 4.14 -10.45
CA ALA A 132 12.84 4.28 -10.98
C ALA A 132 13.42 5.66 -10.64
N THR A 133 12.61 6.71 -10.82
CA THR A 133 12.99 8.08 -10.44
C THR A 133 13.25 8.19 -8.94
N ASN A 134 12.36 7.67 -8.09
CA ASN A 134 12.52 7.68 -6.64
C ASN A 134 13.79 6.91 -6.19
N THR A 135 14.10 5.80 -6.85
CA THR A 135 15.31 5.02 -6.59
C THR A 135 16.56 5.82 -6.95
N HIS A 136 16.55 6.51 -8.08
CA HIS A 136 17.64 7.38 -8.50
C HIS A 136 17.84 8.55 -7.52
N LEU A 137 16.76 9.21 -7.09
CA LEU A 137 16.82 10.30 -6.11
C LEU A 137 17.42 9.82 -4.77
N ARG A 138 16.99 8.66 -4.27
CA ARG A 138 17.58 8.06 -3.05
C ARG A 138 19.08 7.79 -3.22
N LEU A 139 19.50 7.34 -4.39
CA LEU A 139 20.92 7.11 -4.68
C LEU A 139 21.72 8.43 -4.71
N LEU A 140 21.17 9.49 -5.29
CA LEU A 140 21.78 10.83 -5.28
C LEU A 140 21.97 11.32 -3.84
N THR A 141 20.92 11.27 -3.02
CA THR A 141 20.99 11.68 -1.60
C THR A 141 22.04 10.86 -0.85
N ARG A 142 22.11 9.54 -1.08
CA ARG A 142 23.10 8.67 -0.43
C ARG A 142 24.54 9.01 -0.83
N ARG A 143 24.78 9.29 -2.12
CA ARG A 143 26.11 9.66 -2.64
C ARG A 143 26.59 11.02 -2.15
N ALA A 144 25.66 11.96 -1.98
CA ALA A 144 25.94 13.29 -1.46
C ALA A 144 26.13 13.32 0.08
N TYR A 145 25.87 12.20 0.78
CA TYR A 145 25.76 12.17 2.25
C TYR A 145 24.68 13.11 2.80
N GLY A 146 23.63 13.34 2.02
CA GLY A 146 22.59 14.33 2.30
C GLY A 146 22.80 15.63 1.53
N TYR A 147 21.72 16.39 1.38
CA TYR A 147 21.76 17.74 0.82
C TYR A 147 21.32 18.73 1.89
N HIS A 148 21.93 19.92 1.92
CA HIS A 148 21.58 20.98 2.87
C HIS A 148 20.23 21.66 2.55
N SER A 149 19.71 21.48 1.33
CA SER A 149 18.40 22.00 0.93
C SER A 149 17.70 21.10 -0.11
N ALA A 150 16.40 21.27 -0.27
CA ALA A 150 15.63 20.54 -1.28
C ALA A 150 15.99 21.00 -2.69
N GLU A 151 16.28 22.29 -2.87
CA GLU A 151 16.67 22.92 -4.12
C GLU A 151 17.95 22.30 -4.68
N ALA A 152 18.93 22.00 -3.82
CA ALA A 152 20.16 21.34 -4.23
C ALA A 152 19.91 19.91 -4.77
N LEU A 153 19.01 19.16 -4.14
CA LEU A 153 18.61 17.84 -4.64
C LEU A 153 17.84 17.95 -5.97
N ILE A 154 16.93 18.92 -6.10
CA ILE A 154 16.16 19.16 -7.33
C ILE A 154 17.10 19.55 -8.49
N ALA A 155 18.07 20.44 -8.24
CA ALA A 155 19.05 20.84 -9.24
C ALA A 155 19.88 19.65 -9.72
N MET A 156 20.39 18.83 -8.79
CA MET A 156 21.14 17.62 -9.14
C MET A 156 20.29 16.56 -9.86
N ALA A 157 19.04 16.39 -9.46
CA ALA A 157 18.10 15.52 -10.16
C ALA A 157 17.86 16.01 -11.60
N THR A 158 17.65 17.31 -11.78
CA THR A 158 17.42 17.93 -13.09
C THR A 158 18.65 17.83 -13.98
N LEU A 159 19.85 18.05 -13.44
CA LEU A 159 21.11 17.89 -14.18
C LEU A 159 21.31 16.44 -14.66
N THR A 160 21.04 15.46 -13.80
CA THR A 160 21.33 14.04 -14.10
C THR A 160 20.22 13.33 -14.88
N ARG A 161 18.98 13.82 -14.82
CA ARG A 161 17.81 13.17 -15.43
C ARG A 161 17.06 14.03 -16.45
N GLY A 162 17.27 15.35 -16.44
CA GLY A 162 16.54 16.31 -17.27
C GLY A 162 17.07 16.47 -18.69
N GLY A 163 18.12 15.72 -19.08
CA GLY A 163 18.70 15.80 -20.42
C GLY A 163 19.42 17.12 -20.72
N LEU A 164 19.68 17.93 -19.68
CA LEU A 164 20.47 19.15 -19.82
C LEU A 164 21.93 18.77 -20.10
N CYS A 165 22.43 19.15 -21.27
CA CYS A 165 23.83 19.05 -21.65
C CYS A 165 24.45 20.45 -21.64
N PRO A 166 24.74 21.04 -20.47
CA PRO A 166 25.45 22.32 -20.44
C PRO A 166 26.84 22.15 -21.09
N PRO A 167 27.30 23.11 -21.90
CA PRO A 167 28.65 23.05 -22.45
C PRO A 167 29.66 23.01 -21.30
N LEU A 168 30.54 22.00 -21.32
CA LEU A 168 31.55 21.85 -20.28
C LEU A 168 32.65 22.90 -20.49
N PRO A 169 33.06 23.64 -19.45
CA PRO A 169 34.16 24.59 -19.57
C PRO A 169 35.45 23.86 -19.93
N GLY A 170 36.17 24.36 -20.94
CA GLY A 170 37.49 23.85 -21.35
C GLY A 170 37.49 22.71 -22.37
N ARG A 171 36.37 22.43 -23.04
CA ARG A 171 36.33 21.57 -24.24
C ARG A 171 35.72 22.36 -25.40
N SER A 172 36.58 23.10 -26.11
CA SER A 172 36.35 23.60 -27.48
C SER A 172 36.85 22.58 -28.49
#